data_AF-A0A8T4A1L3-F1
#
_entry.id   AF-A0A8T4A1L3-F1
#
_cell.length_a   1.000
_cell.length_b   1.000
_cell.length_c   1.000
_cell.angle_alpha   90.00
_cell.angle_beta   90.00
_cell.angle_gamma   90.00
#
_symmetry.space_group_name_H-M   'P 1'
#
loop_
_entity.id
_entity.type
_entity.pdbx_description
1 polymer ?
#
loop_
_entity_poly.entity_id
_entity_poly.type
_entity_poly.pdbx_seq_one_letter_code
_entity_poly.pdbx_strand_id
1 'polypeptide(L)'
;MRYTKRLKTDDLLSPEISVAIVYFVFLFFAFISFKIANTREFLLIPRGYFANAPSFLAYVISLLGVAVLFFSVKIGRKLAVAQAVAFATPVVLACVFATASLALYLTFPLPVLAIFTISGSYTFLLWFISKRLHDVDFLISISLVLAFFFSFLTLLGGAPILSAASRQAAAIAPARALFHGFAVFSAVLLIAFYEKRKATATIFLLAILAALSGFKSDATAILVSAGIAGLLLKRISAKELLLGLTGVIFLLTAVSTYIAGISYGAWKVAPHLYIFYRTGLTFSVFDRVVQLSFPFGYLHGSTLLSTTQEIVSTAVLGYKEPHIITSTLLGPGMLDFGVFGVVLTCASLGIYLGMMHDLRDAMRTCLYAIALTHTFILIEVGVQLSSIIFYLSLLYLALSCGKPRPAIVSVELQKIKTTADS
;
A
#
# COMPACT_ATOMS: atom_id res chain seq x y z
N MET A 1 -40.58 8.07 14.00
CA MET A 1 -39.30 7.36 14.18
C MET A 1 -38.43 7.55 12.94
N ARG A 2 -37.37 8.36 13.03
CA ARG A 2 -36.41 8.54 11.93
C ARG A 2 -35.59 7.25 11.79
N TYR A 3 -35.73 6.56 10.66
CA TYR A 3 -34.81 5.50 10.24
C TYR A 3 -33.41 6.10 10.07
N THR A 4 -32.57 6.02 11.10
CA THR A 4 -31.12 6.16 10.92
C THR A 4 -30.66 4.98 10.09
N LYS A 5 -30.50 5.21 8.79
CA LYS A 5 -29.88 4.27 7.84
C LYS A 5 -28.47 3.98 8.35
N ARG A 6 -28.28 2.86 9.06
CA ARG A 6 -26.93 2.42 9.49
C ARG A 6 -26.07 2.33 8.23
N LEU A 7 -24.98 3.10 8.17
CA LEU A 7 -23.97 2.94 7.13
C LEU A 7 -23.57 1.47 7.08
N LYS A 8 -23.64 0.86 5.89
CA LYS A 8 -23.18 -0.51 5.71
C LYS A 8 -21.65 -0.49 5.69
N THR A 9 -21.02 -1.55 6.21
CA THR A 9 -19.56 -1.69 6.24
C THR A 9 -18.92 -1.50 4.86
N ASP A 10 -19.60 -1.98 3.82
CA ASP A 10 -19.18 -1.86 2.42
C ASP A 10 -19.11 -0.39 1.97
N ASP A 11 -19.98 0.47 2.48
CA ASP A 11 -19.98 1.91 2.19
C ASP A 11 -18.77 2.59 2.86
N LEU A 12 -18.46 2.24 4.11
CA LEU A 12 -17.32 2.79 4.84
C LEU A 12 -15.98 2.41 4.21
N LEU A 13 -15.90 1.20 3.65
CA LEU A 13 -14.72 0.70 2.95
C LEU A 13 -14.68 1.06 1.48
N SER A 14 -15.67 1.79 0.95
CA SER A 14 -15.59 2.35 -0.40
C SER A 14 -14.33 3.22 -0.55
N PRO A 15 -13.66 3.23 -1.73
CA PRO A 15 -12.39 3.93 -1.87
C PRO A 15 -12.49 5.42 -1.56
N GLU A 16 -13.57 6.06 -2.00
CA GLU A 16 -13.77 7.49 -1.83
C GLU A 16 -13.96 7.90 -0.36
N ILE A 17 -14.57 7.04 0.46
CA ILE A 17 -14.77 7.31 1.89
C ILE A 17 -13.52 6.90 2.67
N SER A 18 -13.04 5.67 2.49
CA SER A 18 -11.96 5.11 3.30
C SER A 18 -10.62 5.81 3.06
N VAL A 19 -10.23 6.08 1.80
CA VAL A 19 -8.99 6.82 1.50
C VAL A 19 -9.09 8.24 2.05
N ALA A 20 -10.23 8.91 1.90
CA ALA A 20 -10.42 10.24 2.46
C ALA A 20 -10.28 10.24 4.00
N ILE A 21 -10.93 9.30 4.70
CA ILE A 21 -10.82 9.17 6.16
C ILE A 21 -9.37 8.97 6.59
N VAL A 22 -8.66 8.01 5.98
CA VAL A 22 -7.25 7.74 6.32
C VAL A 22 -6.38 8.96 6.05
N TYR A 23 -6.60 9.66 4.93
CA TYR A 23 -5.85 10.87 4.60
C TYR A 23 -6.16 12.02 5.56
N PHE A 24 -7.42 12.21 5.98
CA PHE A 24 -7.78 13.20 6.99
C PHE A 24 -7.19 12.89 8.36
N VAL A 25 -7.17 11.61 8.77
CA VAL A 25 -6.49 11.19 10.01
C VAL A 25 -4.99 11.50 9.91
N PHE A 26 -4.36 11.22 8.76
CA PHE A 26 -2.96 11.59 8.51
C PHE A 26 -2.72 13.10 8.66
N LEU A 27 -3.54 13.94 8.02
CA LEU A 27 -3.44 15.40 8.13
C LEU A 27 -3.68 15.89 9.56
N PHE A 28 -4.65 15.30 10.27
CA PHE A 28 -4.93 15.63 11.66
C PHE A 28 -3.75 15.27 12.57
N PHE A 29 -3.17 14.09 12.42
CA PHE A 29 -1.99 13.70 13.19
C PHE A 29 -0.76 14.56 12.86
N ALA A 30 -0.59 14.94 11.59
CA ALA A 30 0.44 15.89 11.19
C ALA A 30 0.22 17.26 11.87
N PHE A 31 -1.00 17.77 11.91
CA PHE A 31 -1.32 19.02 12.62
C PHE A 31 -1.04 18.92 14.14
N ILE A 32 -1.50 17.84 14.79
CA ILE A 32 -1.29 17.60 16.23
C ILE A 32 0.20 17.49 16.57
N SER A 33 1.02 16.96 15.66
CA SER A 33 2.48 16.85 15.88
C SER A 33 3.19 18.18 16.13
N PHE A 34 2.62 19.30 15.66
CA PHE A 34 3.14 20.65 15.92
C PHE A 34 2.57 21.29 17.19
N LYS A 35 1.59 20.65 17.84
CA LYS A 35 0.99 21.10 19.10
C LYS A 35 1.60 20.40 20.32
N ILE A 36 2.14 19.20 20.14
CA ILE A 36 2.83 18.45 21.19
C ILE A 36 4.30 18.89 21.23
N ALA A 37 4.76 19.40 22.38
CA ALA A 37 6.11 19.95 22.54
C ALA A 37 7.21 18.94 22.14
N ASN A 38 7.11 17.69 22.59
CA ASN A 38 8.11 16.65 22.33
C ASN A 38 8.24 16.31 20.84
N THR A 39 7.14 16.25 20.09
CA THR A 39 7.22 15.99 18.64
C THR A 39 7.64 17.23 17.87
N ARG A 40 7.14 18.41 18.27
CA ARG A 40 7.47 19.70 17.66
C ARG A 40 8.96 19.98 17.74
N GLU A 41 9.60 19.74 18.88
CA GLU A 41 11.03 19.97 19.07
C GLU A 41 11.87 19.10 18.11
N PHE A 42 11.44 17.87 17.84
CA PHE A 42 12.12 16.98 16.89
C PHE A 42 11.84 17.32 15.41
N LEU A 43 10.82 18.13 15.13
CA LEU A 43 10.48 18.57 13.78
C LEU A 43 11.12 19.93 13.45
N LEU A 44 11.20 20.84 14.43
CA LEU A 44 11.67 22.21 14.22
C LEU A 44 13.11 22.44 14.70
N ILE A 45 13.81 23.35 14.04
CA ILE A 45 15.12 23.85 14.49
C ILE A 45 15.01 24.39 15.92
N PRO A 46 15.99 24.13 16.83
CA PRO A 46 17.35 23.65 16.54
C PRO A 46 17.56 22.13 16.51
N ARG A 47 16.59 21.30 16.95
CA ARG A 47 16.77 19.84 16.97
C ARG A 47 16.25 19.12 15.73
N GLY A 48 15.25 19.68 15.07
CA GLY A 48 14.65 19.16 13.84
C GLY A 48 15.20 19.81 12.57
N TYR A 49 14.49 19.58 11.46
CA TYR A 49 14.92 19.97 10.11
C TYR A 49 14.22 21.22 9.58
N PHE A 50 13.04 21.55 10.10
CA PHE A 50 12.16 22.56 9.52
C PHE A 50 12.20 23.86 10.32
N ALA A 51 12.15 25.00 9.62
CA ALA A 51 12.08 26.31 10.28
C ALA A 51 10.68 26.57 10.85
N ASN A 52 9.64 26.12 10.14
CA ASN A 52 8.25 26.43 10.45
C ASN A 52 7.37 25.17 10.33
N ALA A 53 6.17 25.25 10.90
CA ALA A 53 5.11 24.27 10.64
C ALA A 53 4.65 24.34 9.16
N PRO A 54 4.04 23.27 8.62
CA PRO A 54 3.55 23.21 7.25
C PRO A 54 2.65 24.39 6.88
N SER A 55 2.83 24.92 5.67
CA SER A 55 2.07 26.05 5.17
C SER A 55 0.60 25.71 4.91
N PHE A 56 -0.26 26.74 4.92
CA PHE A 56 -1.66 26.59 4.53
C PHE A 56 -1.81 26.04 3.11
N LEU A 57 -0.91 26.41 2.20
CA LEU A 57 -0.91 25.95 0.81
C LEU A 57 -0.78 24.42 0.72
N ALA A 58 0.08 23.80 1.53
CA ALA A 58 0.22 22.34 1.55
C ALA A 58 -1.10 21.64 1.93
N TYR A 59 -1.84 22.16 2.91
CA TYR A 59 -3.17 21.64 3.25
C TYR A 59 -4.17 21.81 2.09
N VAL A 60 -4.18 22.95 1.42
CA VAL A 60 -5.06 23.20 0.27
C VAL A 60 -4.78 22.20 -0.86
N ILE A 61 -3.51 21.97 -1.20
CA ILE A 61 -3.12 21.00 -2.24
C ILE A 61 -3.53 19.57 -1.83
N SER A 62 -3.35 19.21 -0.56
CA SER A 62 -3.83 17.92 -0.05
C SER A 62 -5.35 17.75 -0.18
N LEU A 63 -6.13 18.78 0.17
CA LEU A 63 -7.58 18.76 0.05
C LEU A 63 -8.03 18.67 -1.42
N LEU A 64 -7.35 19.38 -2.32
CA LEU A 64 -7.56 19.24 -3.77
C LEU A 64 -7.33 17.80 -4.23
N GLY A 65 -6.22 17.18 -3.82
CA GLY A 65 -5.92 15.79 -4.15
C GLY A 65 -7.00 14.82 -3.67
N VAL A 66 -7.46 14.95 -2.42
CA VAL A 66 -8.55 14.12 -1.87
C VAL A 66 -9.86 14.33 -2.64
N ALA A 67 -10.21 15.57 -2.97
CA ALA A 67 -11.42 15.87 -3.74
C ALA A 67 -11.38 15.26 -5.14
N VAL A 68 -10.25 15.41 -5.86
CA VAL A 68 -10.07 14.82 -7.20
C VAL A 68 -10.18 13.29 -7.13
N LEU A 69 -9.52 12.64 -6.17
CA LEU A 69 -9.63 11.20 -5.98
C LEU A 69 -11.09 10.77 -5.76
N PHE A 70 -11.80 11.46 -4.87
CA PHE A 70 -13.20 11.18 -4.54
C PHE A 70 -14.10 11.20 -5.78
N PHE A 71 -13.97 12.21 -6.65
CA PHE A 71 -14.77 12.30 -7.87
C PHE A 71 -14.36 11.26 -8.91
N SER A 72 -13.06 11.01 -9.05
CA SER A 72 -12.52 10.05 -10.02
C SER A 72 -12.88 8.60 -9.73
N VAL A 73 -13.09 8.23 -8.46
CA VAL A 73 -13.63 6.90 -8.09
C VAL A 73 -15.00 6.65 -8.72
N LYS A 74 -15.87 7.67 -8.76
CA LYS A 74 -17.19 7.54 -9.40
C LYS A 74 -17.09 7.31 -10.90
N ILE A 75 -16.10 7.92 -11.55
CA ILE A 75 -15.80 7.71 -12.98
C ILE A 75 -15.30 6.29 -13.19
N GLY A 76 -14.34 5.82 -12.38
CA GLY A 76 -13.80 4.46 -12.43
C GLY A 76 -14.87 3.37 -12.33
N ARG A 77 -15.83 3.52 -11.42
CA ARG A 77 -16.96 2.57 -11.29
C ARG A 77 -17.82 2.47 -12.55
N LYS A 78 -17.99 3.58 -13.29
CA LYS A 78 -18.75 3.58 -14.55
C LYS A 78 -17.97 2.94 -15.70
N LEU A 79 -16.63 2.96 -15.67
CA LEU A 79 -15.77 2.36 -16.69
C LEU A 79 -15.69 0.84 -16.58
N ALA A 80 -16.02 0.25 -15.42
CA ALA A 80 -15.98 -1.19 -15.18
C ALA A 80 -17.03 -2.02 -15.97
N VAL A 81 -17.64 -1.47 -17.03
CA VAL A 81 -18.64 -2.15 -17.86
C VAL A 81 -17.96 -3.24 -18.70
N ALA A 82 -18.49 -4.46 -18.59
CA ALA A 82 -17.89 -5.74 -19.02
C ALA A 82 -17.42 -5.84 -20.48
N GLN A 83 -17.81 -4.91 -21.36
CA GLN A 83 -17.40 -4.90 -22.77
C GLN A 83 -15.96 -4.40 -22.98
N ALA A 84 -15.37 -3.66 -22.05
CA ALA A 84 -13.98 -3.19 -22.14
C ALA A 84 -12.93 -4.26 -21.76
N VAL A 85 -13.33 -5.34 -21.09
CA VAL A 85 -12.42 -6.29 -20.43
C VAL A 85 -11.59 -7.11 -21.44
N ALA A 86 -12.21 -7.57 -22.53
CA ALA A 86 -11.53 -8.40 -23.52
C ALA A 86 -10.42 -7.64 -24.27
N PHE A 87 -10.64 -6.36 -24.56
CA PHE A 87 -9.66 -5.49 -25.22
C PHE A 87 -8.60 -4.96 -24.24
N ALA A 88 -9.01 -4.60 -23.00
CA ALA A 88 -8.10 -4.01 -22.02
C ALA A 88 -7.06 -5.00 -21.47
N THR A 89 -7.39 -6.28 -21.34
CA THR A 89 -6.51 -7.27 -20.70
C THR A 89 -5.12 -7.41 -21.37
N PRO A 90 -5.00 -7.62 -22.70
CA PRO A 90 -3.69 -7.69 -23.36
C PRO A 90 -2.94 -6.35 -23.31
N VAL A 91 -3.66 -5.22 -23.40
CA VAL A 91 -3.06 -3.88 -23.32
C VAL A 91 -2.45 -3.65 -21.93
N VAL A 92 -3.17 -3.97 -20.85
CA VAL A 92 -2.66 -3.82 -19.49
C VAL A 92 -1.43 -4.71 -19.27
N LEU A 93 -1.43 -5.95 -19.78
CA LEU A 93 -0.26 -6.83 -19.67
C LEU A 93 0.96 -6.26 -20.43
N ALA A 94 0.75 -5.66 -21.60
CA ALA A 94 1.82 -4.96 -22.33
C ALA A 94 2.32 -3.73 -21.57
N CYS A 95 1.44 -2.97 -20.91
CA CYS A 95 1.83 -1.87 -20.03
C CYS A 95 2.66 -2.37 -18.82
N VAL A 96 2.31 -3.51 -18.23
CA VAL A 96 3.13 -4.13 -17.18
C VAL A 96 4.52 -4.49 -17.70
N PHE A 97 4.62 -5.11 -18.88
CA PHE A 97 5.91 -5.43 -19.50
C PHE A 97 6.76 -4.18 -19.72
N ALA A 98 6.18 -3.14 -20.31
CA ALA A 98 6.87 -1.89 -20.62
C ALA A 98 7.35 -1.17 -19.35
N THR A 99 6.48 -1.03 -18.35
CA THR A 99 6.81 -0.35 -17.09
C THR A 99 7.82 -1.14 -16.26
N ALA A 100 7.73 -2.47 -16.21
CA ALA A 100 8.72 -3.32 -15.56
C ALA A 100 10.09 -3.24 -16.26
N SER A 101 10.10 -3.25 -17.59
CA SER A 101 11.34 -3.08 -18.38
C SER A 101 11.98 -1.72 -18.11
N LEU A 102 11.17 -0.65 -18.08
CA LEU A 102 11.63 0.70 -17.77
C LEU A 102 12.21 0.77 -16.35
N ALA A 103 11.53 0.18 -15.35
CA ALA A 103 12.03 0.17 -13.98
C ALA A 103 13.37 -0.57 -13.86
N LEU A 104 13.51 -1.73 -14.51
CA LEU A 104 14.77 -2.47 -14.52
C LEU A 104 15.89 -1.69 -15.20
N TYR A 105 15.59 -1.06 -16.34
CA TYR A 105 16.55 -0.22 -17.08
C TYR A 105 17.04 0.96 -16.25
N LEU A 106 16.15 1.62 -15.51
CA LEU A 106 16.49 2.77 -14.67
C LEU A 106 17.19 2.39 -13.36
N THR A 107 17.04 1.14 -12.89
CA THR A 107 17.54 0.72 -11.57
C THR A 107 18.83 -0.08 -11.65
N PHE A 108 18.98 -0.92 -12.67
CA PHE A 108 20.07 -1.89 -12.72
C PHE A 108 20.89 -1.73 -14.00
N PRO A 109 22.23 -1.84 -13.92
CA PRO A 109 23.11 -1.83 -15.08
C PRO A 109 23.09 -3.19 -15.81
N LEU A 110 21.91 -3.63 -16.24
CA LEU A 110 21.71 -4.90 -16.93
C LEU A 110 21.68 -4.70 -18.46
N PRO A 111 22.16 -5.68 -19.24
CA PRO A 111 21.99 -5.65 -20.68
C PRO A 111 20.50 -5.71 -21.06
N VAL A 112 20.11 -5.02 -22.14
CA VAL A 112 18.71 -4.93 -22.61
C VAL A 112 18.04 -6.29 -22.75
N LEU A 113 18.80 -7.30 -23.22
CA LEU A 113 18.30 -8.68 -23.32
C LEU A 113 17.87 -9.23 -21.96
N ALA A 114 18.68 -9.07 -20.91
CA ALA A 114 18.33 -9.53 -19.56
C ALA A 114 17.12 -8.77 -19.01
N ILE A 115 17.02 -7.47 -19.28
CA ILE A 115 15.86 -6.66 -18.89
C ILE A 115 14.58 -7.24 -19.49
N PHE A 116 14.56 -7.50 -20.80
CA PHE A 116 13.40 -8.07 -21.49
C PHE A 116 13.11 -9.52 -21.07
N THR A 117 14.13 -10.31 -20.76
CA THR A 117 13.92 -11.66 -20.23
C THR A 117 13.27 -11.62 -18.85
N ILE A 118 13.71 -10.75 -17.94
CA ILE A 118 13.15 -10.63 -16.59
C ILE A 118 11.73 -10.07 -16.65
N SER A 119 11.49 -8.97 -17.37
CA SER A 119 10.16 -8.39 -17.49
C SER A 119 9.19 -9.32 -18.23
N GLY A 120 9.66 -10.04 -19.26
CA GLY A 120 8.89 -11.06 -19.97
C GLY A 120 8.55 -12.26 -19.08
N SER A 121 9.48 -12.69 -18.23
CA SER A 121 9.23 -13.75 -17.24
C SER A 121 8.20 -13.31 -16.20
N TYR A 122 8.25 -12.05 -15.76
CA TYR A 122 7.28 -11.49 -14.84
C TYR A 122 5.87 -11.41 -15.45
N THR A 123 5.74 -10.95 -16.70
CA THR A 123 4.42 -10.91 -17.37
C THR A 123 3.91 -12.30 -17.72
N PHE A 124 4.79 -13.23 -18.08
CA PHE A 124 4.43 -14.63 -18.25
C PHE A 124 3.91 -15.24 -16.94
N LEU A 125 4.56 -14.97 -15.82
CA LEU A 125 4.10 -15.41 -14.50
C LEU A 125 2.71 -14.84 -14.16
N LEU A 126 2.48 -13.54 -14.40
CA LEU A 126 1.16 -12.93 -14.21
C LEU A 126 0.10 -13.59 -15.09
N TRP A 127 0.41 -13.82 -16.36
CA TRP A 127 -0.47 -14.55 -17.27
C TRP A 127 -0.76 -15.97 -16.80
N PHE A 128 0.25 -16.68 -16.32
CA PHE A 128 0.08 -18.02 -15.77
C PHE A 128 -0.84 -18.02 -14.53
N ILE A 129 -0.62 -17.10 -13.60
CA ILE A 129 -1.47 -16.90 -12.41
C ILE A 129 -2.90 -16.56 -12.85
N SER A 130 -3.09 -15.70 -13.86
CA SER A 130 -4.41 -15.27 -14.33
C SER A 130 -5.25 -16.43 -14.86
N LYS A 131 -4.62 -17.43 -15.49
CA LYS A 131 -5.28 -18.68 -15.91
C LYS A 131 -5.65 -19.59 -14.75
N ARG A 132 -4.99 -19.45 -13.60
CA ARG A 132 -5.17 -20.27 -12.40
C ARG A 132 -5.92 -19.58 -11.26
N LEU A 133 -6.54 -18.42 -11.50
CA LEU A 133 -7.33 -17.70 -10.49
C LEU A 133 -8.49 -18.51 -9.89
N HIS A 134 -8.92 -19.59 -10.55
CA HIS A 134 -9.94 -20.51 -10.04
C HIS A 134 -9.37 -21.62 -9.14
N ASP A 135 -8.06 -21.87 -9.21
CA ASP A 135 -7.34 -22.93 -8.50
C ASP A 135 -6.70 -22.33 -7.23
N VAL A 136 -7.57 -21.99 -6.28
CA VAL A 136 -7.19 -21.20 -5.11
C VAL A 136 -6.21 -21.95 -4.21
N ASP A 137 -6.37 -23.27 -4.06
CA ASP A 137 -5.48 -24.09 -3.23
C ASP A 137 -4.05 -24.10 -3.77
N PHE A 138 -3.90 -24.20 -5.10
CA PHE A 138 -2.61 -24.05 -5.77
C PHE A 138 -2.02 -22.66 -5.50
N LEU A 139 -2.80 -21.60 -5.69
CA LEU A 139 -2.35 -20.22 -5.49
C LEU A 139 -1.92 -19.94 -4.06
N ILE A 140 -2.69 -20.39 -3.06
CA ILE A 140 -2.33 -20.26 -1.64
C ILE A 140 -1.02 -21.01 -1.37
N SER A 141 -0.90 -22.25 -1.84
CA SER A 141 0.27 -23.07 -1.58
C SER A 141 1.54 -22.47 -2.16
N ILE A 142 1.53 -22.09 -3.46
CA ILE A 142 2.71 -21.53 -4.10
C ILE A 142 3.08 -20.15 -3.54
N SER A 143 2.08 -19.30 -3.26
CA SER A 143 2.34 -17.97 -2.70
C SER A 143 2.89 -18.06 -1.28
N LEU A 144 2.43 -19.00 -0.45
CA LEU A 144 3.00 -19.23 0.87
C LEU A 144 4.43 -19.76 0.81
N VAL A 145 4.70 -20.76 -0.03
CA VAL A 145 6.06 -21.30 -0.21
C VAL A 145 7.02 -20.18 -0.61
N LEU A 146 6.63 -19.34 -1.57
CA LEU A 146 7.43 -18.21 -2.01
C LEU A 146 7.58 -17.14 -0.92
N ALA A 147 6.52 -16.83 -0.16
CA ALA A 147 6.59 -15.89 0.95
C ALA A 147 7.59 -16.38 2.02
N PHE A 148 7.51 -17.64 2.45
CA PHE A 148 8.47 -18.19 3.41
C PHE A 148 9.90 -18.23 2.86
N PHE A 149 10.07 -18.63 1.60
CA PHE A 149 11.37 -18.66 0.94
C PHE A 149 12.03 -17.27 0.89
N PHE A 150 11.31 -16.25 0.43
CA PHE A 150 11.83 -14.88 0.35
C PHE A 150 12.00 -14.22 1.73
N SER A 151 11.16 -14.59 2.71
CA SER A 151 11.38 -14.20 4.11
C SER A 151 12.70 -14.77 4.62
N PHE A 152 12.96 -16.07 4.41
CA PHE A 152 14.21 -16.71 4.79
C PHE A 152 15.42 -16.02 4.14
N LEU A 153 15.38 -15.73 2.84
CA LEU A 153 16.45 -15.00 2.14
C LEU A 153 16.68 -13.60 2.74
N THR A 154 15.61 -12.90 3.11
CA THR A 154 15.71 -11.57 3.74
C THR A 154 16.34 -11.63 5.14
N LEU A 155 16.20 -12.76 5.83
CA LEU A 155 16.73 -13.01 7.18
C LEU A 155 18.10 -13.71 7.18
N LEU A 156 18.65 -14.07 5.99
CA LEU A 156 19.83 -14.91 5.83
C LEU A 156 21.15 -14.29 6.35
N GLY A 157 21.13 -13.02 6.76
CA GLY A 157 22.25 -12.32 7.40
C GLY A 157 21.93 -11.82 8.81
N GLY A 158 20.93 -12.43 9.48
CA GLY A 158 20.37 -11.97 10.75
C GLY A 158 19.08 -11.18 10.57
N ALA A 159 18.32 -10.99 11.65
CA ALA A 159 17.05 -10.28 11.61
C ALA A 159 17.28 -8.77 11.44
N PRO A 160 16.82 -8.14 10.34
CA PRO A 160 17.11 -6.73 10.09
C PRO A 160 16.53 -5.77 11.13
N ILE A 161 15.49 -6.17 11.87
CA ILE A 161 14.99 -5.39 13.00
C ILE A 161 16.05 -5.21 14.12
N LEU A 162 17.10 -6.03 14.19
CA LEU A 162 18.09 -5.99 15.28
C LEU A 162 19.33 -5.13 14.98
N SER A 163 19.56 -4.75 13.73
CA SER A 163 20.74 -3.95 13.37
C SER A 163 20.47 -2.98 12.21
N ALA A 164 21.03 -1.76 12.30
CA ALA A 164 20.90 -0.77 11.25
C ALA A 164 21.51 -1.24 9.92
N ALA A 165 22.65 -1.94 9.97
CA ALA A 165 23.34 -2.47 8.80
C ALA A 165 22.52 -3.53 8.07
N SER A 166 22.00 -4.54 8.78
CA SER A 166 21.14 -5.58 8.19
C SER A 166 19.85 -4.98 7.62
N ARG A 167 19.30 -3.94 8.27
CA ARG A 167 18.13 -3.19 7.77
C ARG A 167 18.43 -2.47 6.47
N GLN A 168 19.58 -1.81 6.34
CA GLN A 168 19.97 -1.13 5.10
C GLN A 168 20.17 -2.13 3.95
N ALA A 169 20.79 -3.28 4.22
CA ALA A 169 20.93 -4.35 3.23
C ALA A 169 19.57 -4.90 2.77
N ALA A 170 18.64 -5.16 3.71
CA ALA A 170 17.27 -5.57 3.40
C ALA A 170 16.44 -4.47 2.71
N ALA A 171 16.83 -3.20 2.84
CA ALA A 171 16.12 -2.07 2.23
C ALA A 171 16.13 -2.12 0.70
N ILE A 172 17.24 -2.61 0.13
CA ILE A 172 17.51 -2.65 -1.30
C ILE A 172 17.41 -4.07 -1.89
N ALA A 173 17.20 -5.09 -1.05
CA ALA A 173 17.15 -6.49 -1.47
C ALA A 173 15.85 -6.81 -2.24
N PRO A 174 15.93 -7.34 -3.48
CA PRO A 174 14.74 -7.79 -4.22
C PRO A 174 13.91 -8.84 -3.48
N ALA A 175 14.56 -9.68 -2.66
CA ALA A 175 13.90 -10.67 -1.82
C ALA A 175 12.85 -10.05 -0.89
N ARG A 176 13.08 -8.84 -0.35
CA ARG A 176 12.10 -8.17 0.50
C ARG A 176 10.83 -7.80 -0.28
N ALA A 177 11.01 -7.23 -1.47
CA ALA A 177 9.88 -6.84 -2.32
C ALA A 177 9.03 -8.05 -2.73
N LEU A 178 9.69 -9.17 -3.07
CA LEU A 178 9.03 -10.43 -3.40
C LEU A 178 8.31 -11.02 -2.18
N PHE A 179 8.95 -11.02 -1.01
CA PHE A 179 8.30 -11.41 0.25
C PHE A 179 7.03 -10.58 0.50
N HIS A 180 7.11 -9.25 0.42
CA HIS A 180 5.97 -8.36 0.59
C HIS A 180 4.80 -8.75 -0.32
N GLY A 181 5.04 -8.87 -1.62
CA GLY A 181 4.00 -9.20 -2.60
C GLY A 181 3.34 -10.54 -2.34
N PHE A 182 4.14 -11.60 -2.15
CA PHE A 182 3.61 -12.95 -1.91
C PHE A 182 2.94 -13.09 -0.54
N ALA A 183 3.46 -12.45 0.51
CA ALA A 183 2.87 -12.51 1.85
C ALA A 183 1.51 -11.80 1.91
N VAL A 184 1.39 -10.62 1.32
CA VAL A 184 0.12 -9.88 1.22
C VAL A 184 -0.90 -10.68 0.41
N PHE A 185 -0.50 -11.23 -0.74
CA PHE A 185 -1.37 -12.06 -1.57
C PHE A 185 -1.84 -13.32 -0.83
N SER A 186 -0.91 -14.04 -0.16
CA SER A 186 -1.22 -15.22 0.65
C SER A 186 -2.20 -14.89 1.77
N ALA A 187 -1.99 -13.78 2.47
CA ALA A 187 -2.79 -13.40 3.63
C ALA A 187 -4.26 -13.14 3.28
N VAL A 188 -4.52 -12.44 2.16
CA VAL A 188 -5.91 -12.20 1.72
C VAL A 188 -6.58 -13.47 1.21
N LEU A 189 -5.86 -14.35 0.52
CA LEU A 189 -6.43 -15.62 0.05
C LEU A 189 -6.73 -16.57 1.22
N LEU A 190 -5.84 -16.65 2.21
CA LEU A 190 -6.03 -17.45 3.41
C LEU A 190 -7.31 -17.04 4.15
N ILE A 191 -7.50 -15.75 4.42
CA ILE A 191 -8.70 -15.30 5.16
C ILE A 191 -9.98 -15.50 4.35
N ALA A 192 -9.91 -15.41 3.02
CA ALA A 192 -11.06 -15.54 2.15
C ALA A 192 -11.52 -17.00 2.00
N PHE A 193 -10.58 -17.91 1.78
CA PHE A 193 -10.87 -19.27 1.30
C PHE A 193 -10.49 -20.39 2.27
N TYR A 194 -9.69 -20.11 3.29
CA TYR A 194 -9.23 -21.13 4.24
C TYR A 194 -9.97 -21.06 5.58
N GLU A 195 -9.79 -22.09 6.41
CA GLU A 195 -10.38 -22.15 7.74
C GLU A 195 -9.87 -20.99 8.61
N LYS A 196 -10.79 -20.19 9.16
CA LYS A 196 -10.50 -18.94 9.87
C LYS A 196 -9.36 -19.08 10.91
N ARG A 197 -9.40 -20.11 11.75
CA ARG A 197 -8.40 -20.29 12.83
C ARG A 197 -6.99 -20.48 12.27
N LYS A 198 -6.85 -21.36 11.27
CA LYS A 198 -5.57 -21.63 10.60
C LYS A 198 -5.11 -20.43 9.80
N ALA A 199 -6.03 -19.79 9.06
CA ALA A 199 -5.77 -18.57 8.32
C ALA A 199 -5.20 -17.46 9.21
N THR A 200 -5.88 -17.14 10.33
CA THR A 200 -5.43 -16.09 11.26
C THR A 200 -4.07 -16.40 11.87
N ALA A 201 -3.80 -17.66 12.25
CA ALA A 201 -2.50 -18.05 12.78
C ALA A 201 -1.37 -17.84 11.75
N THR A 202 -1.58 -18.29 10.50
CA THR A 202 -0.60 -18.12 9.43
C THR A 202 -0.40 -16.65 9.05
N ILE A 203 -1.47 -15.85 9.00
CA ILE A 203 -1.39 -14.40 8.75
C ILE A 203 -0.56 -13.71 9.84
N PHE A 204 -0.75 -14.08 11.10
CA PHE A 204 0.02 -13.52 12.20
C PHE A 204 1.50 -13.93 12.11
N LEU A 205 1.80 -15.16 11.73
CA LEU A 205 3.17 -15.61 11.47
C LEU A 205 3.83 -14.81 10.34
N LEU A 206 3.13 -14.60 9.22
CA LEU A 206 3.63 -13.76 8.12
C LEU A 206 3.88 -12.31 8.58
N ALA A 207 3.00 -11.76 9.42
CA ALA A 207 3.18 -10.42 9.99
C ALA A 207 4.38 -10.34 10.94
N ILE A 208 4.66 -11.38 11.74
CA ILE A 208 5.87 -11.47 12.57
C ILE A 208 7.12 -11.49 11.68
N LEU A 209 7.15 -12.34 10.64
CA LEU A 209 8.26 -12.41 9.70
C LEU A 209 8.50 -11.06 9.00
N ALA A 210 7.42 -10.34 8.68
CA ALA A 210 7.49 -9.00 8.13
C ALA A 210 7.96 -7.94 9.14
N ALA A 211 7.63 -8.07 10.42
CA ALA A 211 8.19 -7.19 11.45
C ALA A 211 9.70 -7.45 11.64
N LEU A 212 10.11 -8.72 11.63
CA LEU A 212 11.52 -9.12 11.74
C LEU A 212 12.38 -8.59 10.60
N SER A 213 11.80 -8.41 9.40
CA SER A 213 12.48 -7.78 8.26
C SER A 213 12.84 -6.31 8.50
N GLY A 214 12.38 -5.69 9.59
CA GLY A 214 12.69 -4.30 9.93
C GLY A 214 11.84 -3.26 9.17
N PHE A 215 10.79 -3.69 8.47
CA PHE A 215 9.89 -2.83 7.69
C PHE A 215 8.44 -2.98 8.15
N LYS A 216 8.01 -2.09 9.03
CA LYS A 216 6.64 -2.01 9.58
C LYS A 216 5.54 -1.99 8.50
N SER A 217 5.84 -1.44 7.32
CA SER A 217 4.91 -1.35 6.20
C SER A 217 4.48 -2.73 5.71
N ASP A 218 5.38 -3.71 5.73
CA ASP A 218 5.12 -5.06 5.25
C ASP A 218 4.15 -5.78 6.19
N ALA A 219 4.41 -5.72 7.49
CA ALA A 219 3.52 -6.29 8.50
C ALA A 219 2.14 -5.59 8.50
N THR A 220 2.13 -4.26 8.35
CA THR A 220 0.90 -3.47 8.25
C THR A 220 0.10 -3.86 7.00
N ALA A 221 0.75 -4.03 5.84
CA ALA A 221 0.11 -4.43 4.60
C ALA A 221 -0.59 -5.79 4.76
N ILE A 222 0.08 -6.76 5.35
CA ILE A 222 -0.45 -8.11 5.60
C ILE A 222 -1.70 -8.05 6.49
N LEU A 223 -1.61 -7.37 7.64
CA LEU A 223 -2.71 -7.31 8.61
C LEU A 223 -3.90 -6.51 8.09
N VAL A 224 -3.66 -5.34 7.48
CA VAL A 224 -4.72 -4.45 7.00
C VAL A 224 -5.43 -5.04 5.78
N SER A 225 -4.70 -5.60 4.82
CA SER A 225 -5.31 -6.22 3.63
C SER A 225 -6.15 -7.43 3.99
N ALA A 226 -5.65 -8.33 4.84
CA ALA A 226 -6.42 -9.48 5.33
C ALA A 226 -7.62 -9.04 6.19
N GLY A 227 -7.46 -7.99 7.00
CA GLY A 227 -8.54 -7.41 7.78
C GLY A 227 -9.68 -6.85 6.92
N ILE A 228 -9.33 -6.07 5.89
CA ILE A 228 -10.30 -5.51 4.93
C ILE A 228 -10.99 -6.62 4.14
N ALA A 229 -10.22 -7.56 3.57
CA ALA A 229 -10.78 -8.69 2.83
C ALA A 229 -11.72 -9.53 3.72
N GLY A 230 -11.28 -9.88 4.92
CA GLY A 230 -12.06 -10.65 5.87
C GLY A 230 -13.34 -9.94 6.30
N LEU A 231 -13.31 -8.61 6.46
CA LEU A 231 -14.48 -7.84 6.85
C LEU A 231 -15.50 -7.73 5.71
N LEU A 232 -15.04 -7.44 4.49
CA LEU A 232 -15.89 -7.38 3.28
C LEU A 232 -16.52 -8.74 2.96
N LEU A 233 -15.77 -9.83 3.15
CA LEU A 233 -16.25 -11.20 2.98
C LEU A 233 -17.02 -11.74 4.19
N LYS A 234 -17.21 -10.92 5.23
CA LYS A 234 -17.90 -11.30 6.48
C LYS A 234 -17.31 -12.53 7.18
N ARG A 235 -16.02 -12.79 6.97
CA ARG A 235 -15.22 -13.84 7.63
C ARG A 235 -14.76 -13.39 9.02
N ILE A 236 -14.58 -12.09 9.21
CA ILE A 236 -14.27 -11.48 10.50
C ILE A 236 -15.28 -10.38 10.85
N SER A 237 -15.48 -10.16 12.14
CA SER A 237 -16.32 -9.08 12.66
C SER A 237 -15.56 -7.75 12.74
N ALA A 238 -16.29 -6.63 12.82
CA ALA A 238 -15.68 -5.31 13.04
C ALA A 238 -14.87 -5.25 14.35
N LYS A 239 -15.26 -6.01 15.39
CA LYS A 239 -14.51 -6.11 16.66
C LYS A 239 -13.15 -6.78 16.45
N GLU A 240 -13.10 -7.83 15.65
CA GLU A 240 -11.85 -8.52 15.32
C GLU A 240 -10.93 -7.64 14.45
N LEU A 241 -11.49 -6.88 13.51
CA LEU A 241 -10.72 -5.88 12.77
C LEU A 241 -10.13 -4.81 13.70
N LEU A 242 -10.93 -4.29 14.65
CA LEU A 242 -10.44 -3.32 15.64
C LEU A 242 -9.27 -3.89 16.45
N LEU A 243 -9.35 -5.16 16.86
CA LEU A 243 -8.22 -5.83 17.53
C LEU A 243 -6.99 -5.92 16.62
N GLY A 244 -7.16 -6.29 15.34
CA GLY A 244 -6.07 -6.27 14.36
C GLY A 244 -5.45 -4.88 14.21
N LEU A 245 -6.27 -3.82 14.20
CA LEU A 245 -5.80 -2.44 14.15
C LEU A 245 -5.02 -2.02 15.40
N THR A 246 -5.33 -2.56 16.59
CA THR A 246 -4.47 -2.33 17.78
C THR A 246 -3.07 -2.90 17.58
N GLY A 247 -2.95 -4.07 16.95
CA GLY A 247 -1.66 -4.63 16.55
C GLY A 247 -0.92 -3.75 15.54
N VAL A 248 -1.63 -3.21 14.55
CA VAL A 248 -1.07 -2.23 13.60
C VAL A 248 -0.56 -0.98 14.32
N ILE A 249 -1.34 -0.42 15.25
CA ILE A 249 -0.91 0.75 16.04
C ILE A 249 0.35 0.42 16.85
N PHE A 250 0.42 -0.76 17.48
CA PHE A 250 1.62 -1.23 18.19
C PHE A 250 2.85 -1.30 17.27
N LEU A 251 2.70 -1.83 16.05
CA LEU A 251 3.77 -1.86 15.03
C LEU A 251 4.21 -0.44 14.64
N LEU A 252 3.26 0.44 14.36
CA LEU A 252 3.52 1.82 13.95
C LEU A 252 4.11 2.70 15.06
N THR A 253 4.02 2.27 16.32
CA THR A 253 4.50 3.02 17.50
C THR A 253 5.72 2.35 18.13
N ALA A 254 5.52 1.27 18.88
CA ALA A 254 6.56 0.60 19.66
C ALA A 254 7.68 0.04 18.78
N VAL A 255 7.33 -0.76 17.77
CA VAL A 255 8.32 -1.36 16.86
C VAL A 255 9.04 -0.28 16.06
N SER A 256 8.33 0.74 15.61
CA SER A 256 8.92 1.86 14.87
C SER A 256 9.88 2.70 15.71
N THR A 257 9.58 2.88 16.99
CA THR A 257 10.45 3.59 17.94
C THR A 257 11.69 2.80 18.24
N TYR A 258 11.56 1.48 18.40
CA TYR A 258 12.71 0.58 18.53
C TYR A 258 13.61 0.65 17.30
N ILE A 259 13.05 0.54 16.09
CA ILE A 259 13.78 0.68 14.82
C ILE A 259 14.49 2.03 14.72
N ALA A 260 13.84 3.11 15.15
CA ALA A 260 14.45 4.44 15.15
C ALA A 260 15.60 4.54 16.18
N GLY A 261 15.45 3.93 17.35
CA GLY A 261 16.48 3.83 18.37
C GLY A 261 17.76 3.16 17.86
N ILE A 262 17.63 1.99 17.23
CA ILE A 262 18.79 1.28 16.66
C ILE A 262 19.40 1.98 15.44
N SER A 263 18.60 2.71 14.65
CA SER A 263 19.06 3.31 13.40
C SER A 263 19.77 4.65 13.61
N TYR A 264 19.35 5.41 14.63
CA TYR A 264 19.82 6.79 14.84
C TYR A 264 20.56 6.98 16.17
N GLY A 265 20.52 6.00 17.09
CA GLY A 265 21.25 6.01 18.38
C GLY A 265 20.76 7.02 19.42
N ALA A 266 20.21 8.17 19.00
CA ALA A 266 19.80 9.28 19.85
C ALA A 266 18.27 9.52 19.86
N TRP A 267 17.48 8.49 19.59
CA TRP A 267 16.01 8.62 19.50
C TRP A 267 15.36 8.87 20.87
N LYS A 268 14.66 10.00 21.04
CA LYS A 268 13.99 10.35 22.31
C LYS A 268 12.48 10.55 22.20
N VAL A 269 11.89 10.36 21.01
CA VAL A 269 10.43 10.43 20.87
C VAL A 269 9.81 9.16 21.45
N ALA A 270 8.97 9.32 22.47
CA ALA A 270 8.31 8.21 23.13
C ALA A 270 7.42 7.40 22.15
N PRO A 271 7.25 6.08 22.35
CA PRO A 271 6.51 5.22 21.42
C PRO A 271 5.13 5.72 21.00
N HIS A 272 4.31 6.13 21.97
CA HIS A 272 2.95 6.62 21.71
C HIS A 272 2.92 7.93 20.91
N LEU A 273 4.03 8.67 20.86
CA LEU A 273 4.17 9.92 20.08
C LEU A 273 4.75 9.69 18.67
N TYR A 274 5.29 8.51 18.40
CA TYR A 274 6.00 8.22 17.16
C TYR A 274 5.11 8.44 15.93
N ILE A 275 3.85 8.02 15.99
CA ILE A 275 2.91 8.17 14.88
C ILE A 275 2.70 9.65 14.51
N PHE A 276 2.51 10.52 15.50
CA PHE A 276 2.35 11.96 15.30
C PHE A 276 3.64 12.57 14.72
N TYR A 277 4.80 12.25 15.31
CA TYR A 277 6.08 12.68 14.78
C TYR A 277 6.24 12.27 13.31
N ARG A 278 5.91 11.01 12.98
CA ARG A 278 6.12 10.47 11.64
C ARG A 278 5.20 11.12 10.62
N THR A 279 3.92 11.33 10.94
CA THR A 279 3.00 12.07 10.07
C THR A 279 3.41 13.53 9.93
N GLY A 280 3.88 14.16 11.01
CA GLY A 280 4.40 15.53 10.99
C GLY A 280 5.62 15.69 10.10
N LEU A 281 6.58 14.77 10.21
CA LEU A 281 7.78 14.71 9.38
C LEU A 281 7.41 14.59 7.90
N THR A 282 6.64 13.55 7.54
CA THR A 282 6.24 13.30 6.15
C THR A 282 5.48 14.48 5.56
N PHE A 283 4.57 15.10 6.32
CA PHE A 283 3.80 16.25 5.83
C PHE A 283 4.65 17.52 5.71
N SER A 284 5.69 17.68 6.55
CA SER A 284 6.65 18.80 6.41
C SER A 284 7.56 18.64 5.20
N VAL A 285 7.95 17.40 4.87
CA VAL A 285 8.64 17.10 3.61
C VAL A 285 7.73 17.45 2.43
N PHE A 286 6.45 17.08 2.49
CA PHE A 286 5.49 17.46 1.46
C PHE A 286 5.31 18.99 1.34
N ASP A 287 5.28 19.72 2.45
CA ASP A 287 5.24 21.19 2.42
C ASP A 287 6.45 21.79 1.71
N ARG A 288 7.66 21.24 1.92
CA ARG A 288 8.85 21.63 1.16
C ARG A 288 8.72 21.31 -0.33
N VAL A 289 8.19 20.14 -0.68
CA VAL A 289 7.87 19.81 -2.08
C VAL A 289 6.92 20.86 -2.69
N VAL A 290 5.86 21.23 -1.96
CA VAL A 290 4.90 22.25 -2.42
C VAL A 290 5.59 23.60 -2.62
N GLN A 291 6.44 24.04 -1.69
CA GLN A 291 7.18 25.30 -1.82
C GLN A 291 8.13 25.32 -3.02
N LEU A 292 8.77 24.19 -3.33
CA LEU A 292 9.72 24.08 -4.44
C LEU A 292 9.04 23.96 -5.80
N SER A 293 7.89 23.28 -5.85
CA SER A 293 7.29 22.83 -7.12
C SER A 293 5.99 23.53 -7.47
N PHE A 294 5.49 24.42 -6.62
CA PHE A 294 4.27 25.15 -6.95
C PHE A 294 4.51 26.25 -8.00
N PRO A 295 3.65 26.38 -9.03
CA PRO A 295 2.57 25.46 -9.41
C PRO A 295 2.97 24.42 -10.49
N PHE A 296 4.18 24.50 -11.06
CA PHE A 296 4.52 23.86 -12.33
C PHE A 296 5.38 22.58 -12.26
N GLY A 297 5.87 22.21 -11.08
CA GLY A 297 6.82 21.11 -10.93
C GLY A 297 8.27 21.60 -10.90
N TYR A 298 9.15 20.74 -10.39
CA TYR A 298 10.59 21.01 -10.28
C TYR A 298 11.42 19.94 -11.01
N LEU A 299 11.06 18.65 -10.89
CA LEU A 299 11.87 17.53 -11.38
C LEU A 299 11.36 16.87 -12.68
N HIS A 300 10.24 17.32 -13.22
CA HIS A 300 9.73 17.00 -14.57
C HIS A 300 9.69 15.50 -14.92
N GLY A 301 9.37 14.64 -13.95
CA GLY A 301 9.15 13.20 -14.14
C GLY A 301 10.22 12.31 -13.48
N SER A 302 11.33 12.90 -13.04
CA SER A 302 12.43 12.16 -12.41
C SER A 302 12.01 11.46 -11.11
N THR A 303 11.04 12.02 -10.38
CA THR A 303 10.59 11.47 -9.09
C THR A 303 9.70 10.24 -9.28
N LEU A 304 8.71 10.32 -10.16
CA LEU A 304 7.77 9.24 -10.45
C LEU A 304 8.44 8.06 -11.15
N LEU A 305 9.44 8.34 -11.99
CA LEU A 305 10.26 7.31 -12.66
C LEU A 305 11.28 6.67 -11.72
N SER A 306 11.54 7.28 -10.55
CA SER A 306 12.43 6.69 -9.56
C SER A 306 11.85 5.40 -8.97
N THR A 307 12.72 4.41 -8.80
CA THR A 307 12.43 3.16 -8.08
C THR A 307 12.75 3.25 -6.58
N THR A 308 13.43 4.31 -6.15
CA THR A 308 13.73 4.63 -4.74
C THR A 308 13.09 5.97 -4.33
N GLN A 309 12.97 6.24 -3.02
CA GLN A 309 12.53 7.55 -2.51
C GLN A 309 13.73 8.46 -2.17
N GLU A 310 14.91 8.15 -2.69
CA GLU A 310 16.15 8.85 -2.33
C GLU A 310 16.20 10.27 -2.90
N ILE A 311 15.61 10.49 -4.08
CA ILE A 311 15.56 11.79 -4.75
C ILE A 311 14.89 12.88 -3.89
N VAL A 312 13.97 12.50 -3.00
CA VAL A 312 13.34 13.44 -2.06
C VAL A 312 14.36 13.95 -1.05
N SER A 313 15.24 13.09 -0.53
CA SER A 313 16.25 13.52 0.45
C SER A 313 17.27 14.51 -0.13
N THR A 314 17.68 14.31 -1.36
CA THR A 314 18.70 15.14 -2.02
C THR A 314 18.08 16.40 -2.60
N ALA A 315 17.01 16.28 -3.41
CA ALA A 315 16.43 17.42 -4.12
C ALA A 315 15.57 18.33 -3.25
N VAL A 316 14.88 17.78 -2.24
CA VAL A 316 13.95 18.56 -1.40
C VAL A 316 14.61 19.01 -0.10
N LEU A 317 15.36 18.12 0.53
CA LEU A 317 15.99 18.41 1.81
C LEU A 317 17.44 18.87 1.66
N GLY A 318 18.16 18.50 0.61
CA GLY A 318 19.57 18.90 0.43
C GLY A 318 20.56 18.01 1.17
N TYR A 319 20.21 16.75 1.44
CA TYR A 319 21.15 15.78 1.99
C TYR A 319 22.27 15.50 0.98
N LYS A 320 23.52 15.44 1.46
CA LYS A 320 24.68 15.11 0.64
C LYS A 320 24.70 13.63 0.25
N GLU A 321 24.28 12.76 1.17
CA GLU A 321 24.13 11.33 0.95
C GLU A 321 22.66 10.99 0.79
N PRO A 322 22.26 10.24 -0.25
CA PRO A 322 20.87 9.90 -0.46
C PRO A 322 20.33 8.99 0.65
N HIS A 323 19.16 9.32 1.17
CA HIS A 323 18.40 8.49 2.12
C HIS A 323 16.95 8.35 1.67
N ILE A 324 16.34 7.22 2.00
CA ILE A 324 14.92 6.98 1.71
C ILE A 324 14.07 7.90 2.61
N ILE A 325 13.51 8.98 2.03
CA ILE A 325 12.66 9.95 2.72
C ILE A 325 11.34 10.10 1.98
N THR A 326 10.23 10.07 2.71
CA THR A 326 8.89 9.97 2.16
C THR A 326 8.18 11.33 2.10
N SER A 327 7.38 11.58 1.05
CA SER A 327 6.75 12.89 0.76
C SER A 327 5.23 12.83 0.54
N THR A 328 4.55 11.86 1.14
CA THR A 328 3.11 11.51 0.96
C THR A 328 2.75 11.00 -0.43
N LEU A 329 1.54 10.45 -0.57
CA LEU A 329 0.95 10.01 -1.85
C LEU A 329 1.05 11.07 -2.95
N LEU A 330 0.98 12.35 -2.59
CA LEU A 330 0.93 13.47 -3.53
C LEU A 330 2.31 14.03 -3.87
N GLY A 331 3.34 13.71 -3.07
CA GLY A 331 4.67 14.31 -3.17
C GLY A 331 5.31 14.12 -4.54
N PRO A 332 5.44 12.89 -5.05
CA PRO A 332 6.07 12.64 -6.35
C PRO A 332 5.41 13.38 -7.51
N GLY A 333 4.07 13.33 -7.59
CA GLY A 333 3.33 14.08 -8.62
C GLY A 333 3.50 15.59 -8.48
N MET A 334 3.46 16.11 -7.26
CA MET A 334 3.71 17.53 -6.98
C MET A 334 5.15 17.94 -7.35
N LEU A 335 6.14 17.11 -7.02
CA LEU A 335 7.54 17.40 -7.26
C LEU A 335 7.88 17.42 -8.76
N ASP A 336 7.26 16.53 -9.54
CA ASP A 336 7.52 16.42 -10.97
C ASP A 336 6.74 17.44 -11.80
N PHE A 337 5.45 17.61 -11.53
CA PHE A 337 4.54 18.36 -12.41
C PHE A 337 3.65 19.36 -11.65
N GLY A 338 3.97 19.66 -10.39
CA GLY A 338 3.25 20.63 -9.57
C GLY A 338 1.78 20.24 -9.35
N VAL A 339 0.89 21.23 -9.41
CA VAL A 339 -0.54 21.02 -9.15
C VAL A 339 -1.14 20.05 -10.17
N PHE A 340 -0.69 20.11 -11.42
CA PHE A 340 -1.14 19.20 -12.46
C PHE A 340 -0.78 17.74 -12.13
N GLY A 341 0.42 17.49 -11.61
CA GLY A 341 0.83 16.15 -11.20
C GLY A 341 0.01 15.59 -10.03
N VAL A 342 -0.42 16.44 -9.10
CA VAL A 342 -1.35 16.05 -8.01
C VAL A 342 -2.70 15.63 -8.59
N VAL A 343 -3.27 16.45 -9.48
CA VAL A 343 -4.55 16.14 -10.14
C VAL A 343 -4.45 14.83 -10.92
N LEU A 344 -3.40 14.65 -11.73
CA LEU A 344 -3.20 13.46 -12.55
C LEU A 344 -3.03 12.20 -11.69
N THR A 345 -2.22 12.27 -10.62
CA THR A 345 -1.99 11.15 -9.70
C THR A 345 -3.29 10.73 -9.01
N CYS A 346 -4.01 11.68 -8.41
CA CYS A 346 -5.26 11.39 -7.72
C CYS A 346 -6.38 10.95 -8.66
N ALA A 347 -6.46 11.53 -9.86
CA ALA A 347 -7.46 11.12 -10.83
C ALA A 347 -7.22 9.69 -11.31
N SER A 348 -5.97 9.36 -11.65
CA SER A 348 -5.58 8.01 -12.10
C SER A 348 -5.83 6.97 -11.01
N LEU A 349 -5.42 7.27 -9.78
CA LEU A 349 -5.64 6.37 -8.63
C LEU A 349 -7.13 6.23 -8.29
N GLY A 350 -7.89 7.32 -8.34
CA GLY A 350 -9.34 7.29 -8.12
C GLY A 350 -10.05 6.42 -9.16
N ILE A 351 -9.77 6.61 -10.45
CA ILE A 351 -10.31 5.77 -11.53
C ILE A 351 -9.94 4.29 -11.29
N TYR A 352 -8.66 4.01 -11.01
CA TYR A 352 -8.18 2.67 -10.73
C TYR A 352 -8.94 2.00 -9.57
N LEU A 353 -9.04 2.67 -8.41
CA LEU A 353 -9.75 2.12 -7.25
C LEU A 353 -11.25 1.96 -7.51
N GLY A 354 -11.85 2.86 -8.30
CA GLY A 354 -13.23 2.74 -8.74
C GLY A 354 -13.47 1.50 -9.62
N MET A 355 -12.52 1.17 -10.49
CA MET A 355 -12.57 -0.06 -11.30
C MET A 355 -12.34 -1.32 -10.46
N MET A 356 -11.44 -1.25 -9.47
CA MET A 356 -11.13 -2.37 -8.58
C MET A 356 -12.24 -2.64 -7.55
N HIS A 357 -13.11 -1.67 -7.26
CA HIS A 357 -14.22 -1.82 -6.30
C HIS A 357 -15.37 -2.66 -6.88
N ASP A 358 -15.07 -3.92 -7.21
CA ASP A 358 -16.04 -4.94 -7.57
C ASP A 358 -16.06 -6.04 -6.50
N LEU A 359 -17.09 -6.01 -5.66
CA LEU A 359 -17.27 -6.92 -4.53
C LEU A 359 -18.14 -8.15 -4.88
N ARG A 360 -18.32 -8.47 -6.16
CA ARG A 360 -19.18 -9.58 -6.61
C ARG A 360 -18.63 -10.97 -6.30
N ASP A 361 -17.31 -11.10 -6.22
CA ASP A 361 -16.63 -12.39 -5.99
C ASP A 361 -15.50 -12.25 -4.96
N ALA A 362 -15.19 -13.36 -4.29
CA ALA A 362 -14.18 -13.41 -3.24
C ALA A 362 -12.77 -13.07 -3.76
N MET A 363 -12.39 -13.52 -4.96
CA MET A 363 -11.08 -13.21 -5.53
C MET A 363 -10.96 -11.72 -5.85
N ARG A 364 -11.98 -11.12 -6.48
CA ARG A 364 -12.02 -9.68 -6.76
C ARG A 364 -11.98 -8.85 -5.48
N THR A 365 -12.68 -9.28 -4.44
CA THR A 365 -12.66 -8.65 -3.12
C THR A 365 -11.26 -8.70 -2.49
N CYS A 366 -10.54 -9.81 -2.65
CA CYS A 366 -9.15 -9.93 -2.19
C CYS A 366 -8.23 -8.94 -2.92
N LEU A 367 -8.28 -8.92 -4.26
CA LEU A 367 -7.47 -8.00 -5.07
C LEU A 367 -7.77 -6.53 -4.74
N TYR A 368 -9.05 -6.21 -4.52
CA TYR A 368 -9.48 -4.91 -4.06
C TYR A 368 -8.90 -4.53 -2.69
N ALA A 369 -8.95 -5.44 -1.72
CA ALA A 369 -8.41 -5.21 -0.38
C ALA A 369 -6.90 -4.96 -0.41
N ILE A 370 -6.16 -5.68 -1.27
CA ILE A 370 -4.73 -5.42 -1.51
C ILE A 370 -4.53 -4.01 -2.08
N ALA A 371 -5.24 -3.66 -3.15
CA ALA A 371 -5.13 -2.37 -3.83
C ALA A 371 -5.43 -1.18 -2.90
N LEU A 372 -6.49 -1.30 -2.10
CA LEU A 372 -6.89 -0.29 -1.12
C LEU A 372 -5.84 -0.14 0.00
N THR A 373 -5.33 -1.25 0.51
CA THR A 373 -4.29 -1.24 1.56
C THR A 373 -3.00 -0.61 1.04
N HIS A 374 -2.58 -0.95 -0.19
CA HIS A 374 -1.41 -0.33 -0.81
C HIS A 374 -1.59 1.19 -0.92
N THR A 375 -2.79 1.65 -1.30
CA THR A 375 -3.12 3.09 -1.31
C THR A 375 -2.94 3.73 0.07
N PHE A 376 -3.39 3.09 1.15
CA PHE A 376 -3.20 3.61 2.51
C PHE A 376 -1.73 3.74 2.88
N ILE A 377 -0.90 2.77 2.50
CA ILE A 377 0.55 2.83 2.73
C ILE A 377 1.19 3.99 1.96
N LEU A 378 0.77 4.21 0.71
CA LEU A 378 1.28 5.30 -0.11
C LEU A 378 0.96 6.69 0.45
N ILE A 379 -0.05 6.85 1.32
CA ILE A 379 -0.31 8.11 2.03
C ILE A 379 0.92 8.53 2.85
N GLU A 380 1.61 7.59 3.48
CA GLU A 380 2.88 7.86 4.16
C GLU A 380 4.06 7.85 3.19
N VAL A 381 4.15 6.84 2.32
CA VAL A 381 5.38 6.53 1.57
C VAL A 381 5.56 7.38 0.31
N GLY A 382 4.49 7.67 -0.43
CA GLY A 382 4.51 8.29 -1.75
C GLY A 382 4.59 7.31 -2.91
N VAL A 383 4.05 7.73 -4.07
CA VAL A 383 4.00 6.91 -5.30
C VAL A 383 5.40 6.70 -5.89
N GLN A 384 5.64 5.50 -6.43
CA GLN A 384 6.88 5.16 -7.13
C GLN A 384 6.56 4.34 -8.37
N LEU A 385 7.53 4.20 -9.26
CA LEU A 385 7.39 3.34 -10.44
C LEU A 385 7.05 1.88 -10.06
N SER A 386 7.61 1.36 -8.96
CA SER A 386 7.28 0.05 -8.41
C SER A 386 5.80 -0.08 -8.01
N SER A 387 5.21 0.99 -7.47
CA SER A 387 3.78 1.02 -7.12
C SER A 387 2.88 1.06 -8.35
N ILE A 388 3.32 1.71 -9.43
CA ILE A 388 2.60 1.72 -10.72
C ILE A 388 2.57 0.30 -11.30
N ILE A 389 3.72 -0.39 -11.33
CA ILE A 389 3.81 -1.79 -11.79
C ILE A 389 2.89 -2.67 -10.95
N PHE A 390 2.89 -2.49 -9.63
CA PHE A 390 2.01 -3.23 -8.71
C PHE A 390 0.52 -3.01 -9.02
N TYR A 391 0.09 -1.76 -9.19
CA TYR A 391 -1.31 -1.46 -9.54
C TYR A 391 -1.72 -2.03 -10.89
N LEU A 392 -0.86 -1.93 -11.91
CA LEU A 392 -1.13 -2.52 -13.24
C LEU A 392 -1.23 -4.05 -13.16
N SER A 393 -0.39 -4.68 -12.34
CA SER A 393 -0.41 -6.13 -12.13
C SER A 393 -1.72 -6.59 -11.46
N LEU A 394 -2.17 -5.87 -10.43
CA LEU A 394 -3.46 -6.14 -9.79
C LEU A 394 -4.64 -5.87 -10.73
N LEU A 395 -4.58 -4.81 -11.54
CA LEU A 395 -5.59 -4.52 -12.55
C LEU A 395 -5.72 -5.67 -13.56
N TYR A 396 -4.57 -6.16 -14.05
CA TYR A 396 -4.52 -7.29 -14.97
C TYR A 396 -5.20 -8.53 -14.38
N LEU A 397 -4.88 -8.88 -13.12
CA LEU A 397 -5.50 -10.02 -12.44
C LEU A 397 -7.00 -9.82 -12.22
N ALA A 398 -7.43 -8.62 -11.85
CA ALA A 398 -8.85 -8.30 -11.64
C ALA A 398 -9.66 -8.39 -12.94
N LEU A 399 -9.12 -7.88 -14.05
CA LEU A 399 -9.73 -8.00 -15.38
C LEU A 399 -9.77 -9.46 -15.87
N SER A 400 -8.79 -10.27 -15.47
CA SER A 400 -8.69 -11.68 -15.84
C SER A 400 -9.58 -12.60 -14.99
N CYS A 401 -10.12 -12.12 -13.87
CA CYS A 401 -11.13 -12.87 -13.12
C CYS A 401 -12.36 -13.07 -14.03
N GLY A 402 -12.66 -14.33 -14.40
CA GLY A 402 -13.78 -14.69 -15.27
C GLY A 402 -15.15 -14.29 -14.72
N LYS A 403 -16.24 -14.68 -15.42
CA LYS A 403 -17.61 -14.43 -14.95
C LYS A 403 -17.76 -14.90 -13.49
N PRO A 404 -18.40 -14.09 -12.62
CA PRO A 404 -18.48 -14.38 -11.18
C PRO A 404 -19.06 -15.78 -10.96
N ARG A 405 -18.32 -16.62 -10.23
CA ARG A 405 -18.90 -17.83 -9.65
C ARG A 405 -19.56 -17.41 -8.34
N PRO A 406 -20.82 -17.83 -8.08
CA PRO A 406 -21.43 -17.55 -6.79
C PRO A 406 -20.56 -18.14 -5.68
N ALA A 407 -20.24 -17.33 -4.68
CA ALA A 407 -19.51 -17.79 -3.50
C ALA A 407 -20.22 -19.02 -2.91
N ILE A 408 -19.43 -20.04 -2.55
CA ILE A 408 -19.87 -21.36 -2.02
C ILE A 408 -20.65 -21.24 -0.69
N VAL A 409 -20.91 -20.02 -0.20
CA VAL A 409 -21.61 -19.71 1.05
C VAL A 409 -23.10 -20.12 1.02
N SER A 410 -23.73 -20.34 -0.14
CA SER A 410 -25.15 -20.71 -0.19
C SER A 410 -25.45 -22.21 -0.05
N VAL A 411 -24.50 -23.11 -0.29
CA VAL A 411 -24.80 -24.57 -0.29
C VAL A 411 -24.73 -25.16 1.12
N GLU A 412 -23.80 -24.70 1.96
CA GLU A 412 -23.65 -25.22 3.33
C GLU A 412 -24.72 -24.65 4.27
N LEU A 413 -25.12 -23.38 4.09
CA LEU A 413 -26.23 -22.78 4.85
C LEU A 413 -27.61 -23.31 4.43
N GLN A 414 -27.77 -23.78 3.18
CA GLN A 414 -28.98 -24.49 2.78
C GLN A 414 -29.02 -25.91 3.36
N LYS A 415 -27.89 -26.63 3.40
CA LYS A 415 -27.83 -27.96 4.03
C LYS A 415 -28.10 -27.92 5.54
N ILE A 416 -27.65 -26.88 6.25
CA ILE A 416 -27.90 -26.71 7.69
C ILE A 416 -29.36 -26.31 7.96
N LYS A 417 -30.02 -25.62 7.04
CA LYS A 417 -31.47 -25.35 7.16
C LYS A 417 -32.33 -26.56 6.85
N THR A 418 -31.97 -27.39 5.87
CA THR A 418 -32.77 -28.58 5.55
C THR A 418 -32.62 -29.73 6.55
N THR A 419 -31.57 -29.75 7.39
CA THR A 419 -31.44 -30.73 8.49
C THR A 419 -31.97 -30.22 9.83
N ALA A 420 -32.31 -28.94 9.95
CA ALA A 420 -32.97 -28.39 11.13
C ALA A 420 -34.51 -28.42 11.02
N ASP A 421 -35.04 -28.54 9.80
CA ASP A 421 -36.47 -28.61 9.49
C ASP A 421 -36.94 -30.04 9.13
N SER A 422 -36.10 -31.05 9.39
CA SER A 422 -36.41 -32.49 9.27
C SER A 422 -36.18 -33.17 10.61
#